data_AF-A0A3M6ZLS0-F1
#
_entry.id   AF-A0A3M6ZLS0-F1
#
_cell.length_a   1.000
_cell.length_b   1.000
_cell.length_c   1.000
_cell.angle_alpha   90.00
_cell.angle_beta   90.00
_cell.angle_gamma   90.00
#
_symmetry.space_group_name_H-M   'P 1'
#
loop_
_entity.id
_entity.type
_entity.pdbx_description
1 polymer ?
#
loop_
_entity_poly.entity_id
_entity_poly.type
_entity_poly.pdbx_seq_one_letter_code
_entity_poly.pdbx_strand_id
1 'polypeptide(L)'
;MCSYDTFVGTSPNGANAFEVMVWLGLYGNISTLSSNGYPFTPIVSPVINGVQFNLAYGLDGNVKVYSFVARSRAATGFSGDFLDFYKYLQQN
;
A
#
# COMPACT_ATOMS: atom_id res chain seq x y z
N MET A 1 12.84 4.27 5.32
CA MET A 1 11.78 3.53 4.59
C MET A 1 11.87 3.87 3.12
N CYS A 2 11.34 3.03 2.23
CA CYS A 2 11.24 3.29 0.80
C CYS A 2 9.84 2.87 0.33
N SER A 3 9.07 3.84 -0.15
CA SER A 3 7.68 3.65 -0.55
C SER A 3 7.30 4.57 -1.71
N TYR A 4 6.39 4.10 -2.54
CA TYR A 4 5.55 4.96 -3.37
C TYR A 4 4.32 5.37 -2.58
N ASP A 5 3.88 6.60 -2.79
CA ASP A 5 2.72 7.20 -2.13
C ASP A 5 1.91 7.97 -3.17
N THR A 6 0.62 7.64 -3.28
CA THR A 6 -0.25 8.10 -4.35
C THR A 6 -1.65 8.36 -3.83
N PHE A 7 -2.29 9.41 -4.34
CA PHE A 7 -3.59 9.87 -3.88
C PHE A 7 -4.61 9.86 -5.00
N VAL A 8 -5.84 9.48 -4.66
CA VAL A 8 -6.98 9.45 -5.59
C VAL A 8 -8.11 10.28 -4.99
N GLY A 9 -8.50 11.33 -5.71
CA GLY A 9 -9.69 12.13 -5.45
C GLY A 9 -10.84 11.77 -6.39
N THR A 10 -12.05 12.24 -6.08
CA THR A 10 -13.24 12.06 -6.94
C THR A 10 -13.31 13.06 -8.10
N SER A 11 -12.43 14.05 -8.12
CA SER A 11 -12.25 15.02 -9.20
C SER A 11 -10.78 15.49 -9.24
N PRO A 12 -10.31 16.10 -10.35
CA PRO A 12 -8.90 16.47 -10.50
C PRO A 12 -8.35 17.40 -9.42
N ASN A 13 -9.20 18.24 -8.83
CA ASN A 13 -8.84 19.18 -7.74
C ASN A 13 -9.57 18.86 -6.43
N GLY A 14 -10.21 17.69 -6.34
CA GLY A 14 -10.98 17.27 -5.17
C GLY A 14 -10.08 16.85 -4.01
N ALA A 15 -10.66 16.77 -2.82
CA ALA A 15 -9.98 16.18 -1.68
C ALA A 15 -9.66 14.70 -1.93
N ASN A 16 -8.60 14.21 -1.28
CA ASN A 16 -8.19 12.81 -1.35
C ASN A 16 -9.27 11.93 -0.73
N ALA A 17 -9.73 10.92 -1.47
CA ALA A 17 -10.64 9.89 -0.98
C ALA A 17 -9.86 8.64 -0.59
N PHE A 18 -8.84 8.29 -1.39
CA PHE A 18 -7.97 7.15 -1.16
C PHE A 18 -6.51 7.53 -1.24
N GLU A 19 -5.70 6.79 -0.49
CA GLU A 19 -4.25 6.77 -0.57
C GLU A 19 -3.82 5.33 -0.84
N VAL A 20 -2.88 5.14 -1.77
CA VAL A 20 -2.31 3.82 -2.08
C VAL A 20 -0.80 3.91 -1.89
N MET A 21 -0.33 3.26 -0.85
CA MET A 21 1.08 3.16 -0.52
C MET A 21 1.65 1.81 -0.92
N VAL A 22 2.79 1.82 -1.60
CA VAL A 22 3.55 0.60 -1.95
C VAL A 22 4.92 0.69 -1.31
N TRP A 23 5.12 -0.07 -0.23
CA TRP A 23 6.33 -0.10 0.55
C TRP A 23 7.26 -1.21 0.05
N LEU A 24 8.37 -0.81 -0.57
CA LEU A 24 9.42 -1.72 -1.01
C LEU A 24 10.41 -2.03 0.12
N GLY A 25 10.66 -1.06 0.99
CA GLY A 25 11.65 -1.13 2.06
C GLY A 25 11.11 -0.63 3.39
N LEU A 26 11.12 -1.50 4.41
CA LEU A 26 10.66 -1.19 5.76
C LEU A 26 11.74 -1.58 6.77
N TYR A 27 12.67 -0.64 6.98
CA TYR A 27 13.85 -0.82 7.82
C TYR A 27 13.60 -0.37 9.26
N GLY A 28 14.10 -1.13 10.22
CA GLY A 28 13.91 -0.87 11.66
C GLY A 28 12.51 -1.23 12.18
N ASN A 29 12.16 -0.68 13.34
CA ASN A 29 10.89 -0.93 14.04
C ASN A 29 9.75 -0.02 13.57
N ILE A 30 9.74 0.33 12.27
CA ILE A 30 8.68 1.12 11.67
C ILE A 30 7.53 0.17 11.31
N SER A 31 6.28 0.60 11.50
CA SER A 31 5.08 -0.10 11.03
C SER A 31 4.23 0.86 10.21
N THR A 32 3.47 0.31 9.27
CA THR A 32 2.50 1.04 8.46
C THR A 32 1.12 1.03 9.11
N LEU A 33 0.24 1.91 8.62
CA LEU A 33 -1.14 2.00 9.05
C LEU A 33 -1.89 0.71 8.71
N SER A 34 -2.68 0.21 9.65
CA SER A 34 -3.54 -0.97 9.52
C SER A 34 -4.80 -0.77 10.35
N SER A 35 -5.96 -1.03 9.77
CA SER A 35 -7.29 -0.95 10.40
C SER A 35 -7.42 -1.93 11.56
N ASN A 36 -6.64 -3.01 11.51
CA ASN A 36 -6.62 -4.07 12.52
C ASN A 36 -5.64 -3.76 13.67
N GLY A 37 -5.09 -2.53 13.71
CA GLY A 37 -4.25 -2.04 14.79
C GLY A 37 -2.76 -2.05 14.47
N TYR A 38 -1.98 -1.62 15.45
CA TYR A 38 -0.52 -1.75 15.48
C TYR A 38 -0.13 -3.04 16.23
N PRO A 39 0.82 -3.84 15.73
CA PRO A 39 1.55 -3.66 14.48
C PRO A 39 0.72 -4.04 13.24
N PHE A 40 1.20 -3.62 12.07
CA PHE A 40 0.59 -3.91 10.77
C PHE A 40 0.15 -5.38 10.68
N THR A 41 -1.15 -5.59 10.50
CA THR A 41 -1.74 -6.92 10.34
C THR A 41 -2.30 -7.05 8.93
N PRO A 42 -1.74 -7.94 8.07
CA PRO A 42 -2.20 -8.11 6.71
C PRO A 42 -3.58 -8.75 6.66
N ILE A 43 -4.41 -8.28 5.73
CA ILE A 43 -5.73 -8.88 5.43
C ILE A 43 -5.64 -9.87 4.27
N VAL A 44 -4.67 -9.68 3.37
CA VAL A 44 -4.39 -10.56 2.23
C VAL A 44 -2.94 -10.38 1.78
N SER A 45 -2.37 -11.39 1.15
CA SER A 45 -1.00 -11.34 0.62
C SER A 45 -0.99 -11.65 -0.89
N PRO A 46 -1.19 -10.65 -1.76
CA PRO A 46 -1.15 -10.85 -3.21
C PRO A 46 0.29 -10.89 -3.76
N VAL A 47 0.45 -11.49 -4.94
CA VAL A 47 1.65 -11.35 -5.76
C VAL A 47 1.35 -10.35 -6.87
N ILE A 48 2.08 -9.24 -6.92
CA ILE A 48 1.91 -8.17 -7.91
C ILE A 48 3.27 -7.87 -8.51
N ASN A 49 3.37 -7.80 -9.84
CA ASN A 49 4.64 -7.60 -10.55
C ASN A 49 5.76 -8.57 -10.10
N GLY A 50 5.41 -9.82 -9.80
CA GLY A 50 6.36 -10.84 -9.34
C GLY A 50 6.85 -10.69 -7.90
N VAL A 51 6.38 -9.70 -7.14
CA VAL A 51 6.73 -9.51 -5.73
C VAL A 51 5.55 -9.85 -4.83
N GLN A 52 5.82 -10.61 -3.76
CA GLN A 52 4.83 -10.92 -2.73
C GLN A 52 4.65 -9.70 -1.81
N PHE A 53 3.45 -9.12 -1.84
CA PHE A 53 3.05 -8.05 -0.95
C PHE A 53 2.12 -8.57 0.14
N ASN A 54 2.15 -7.90 1.28
CA ASN A 54 1.16 -7.97 2.34
C ASN A 54 0.31 -6.71 2.24
N LEU A 55 -1.00 -6.85 2.04
CA LEU A 55 -1.93 -5.74 1.98
C LEU A 55 -2.64 -5.58 3.33
N ALA A 56 -2.77 -4.35 3.80
CA ALA A 56 -3.77 -3.93 4.78
C ALA A 56 -4.34 -2.57 4.36
N TYR A 57 -5.44 -2.14 4.95
CA TYR A 57 -5.92 -0.76 4.82
C TYR A 57 -6.18 -0.15 6.18
N GLY A 58 -6.28 1.17 6.27
CA GLY A 58 -6.69 1.91 7.46
C GLY A 58 -7.35 3.24 7.07
N LEU A 59 -7.79 4.01 8.06
CA LEU A 59 -8.28 5.38 7.85
C LEU A 59 -7.27 6.37 8.45
N ASP A 60 -6.88 7.36 7.67
CA ASP A 60 -6.20 8.57 8.13
C ASP A 60 -7.13 9.77 7.93
N GLY A 61 -7.77 10.19 9.02
CA GLY A 61 -8.90 11.11 8.96
C GLY A 61 -10.04 10.55 8.09
N ASN A 62 -10.32 11.23 6.98
CA ASN A 62 -11.34 10.82 6.00
C ASN A 62 -10.76 10.08 4.79
N VAL A 63 -9.44 9.88 4.74
CA VAL A 63 -8.75 9.20 3.64
C VAL A 63 -8.62 7.73 3.97
N LYS A 64 -9.04 6.85 3.05
CA LYS A 64 -8.80 5.41 3.18
C LYS A 64 -7.46 5.04 2.58
N VAL A 65 -6.54 4.60 3.42
CA VAL A 65 -5.15 4.27 3.05
C VAL A 65 -5.04 2.77 2.82
N TYR A 66 -4.62 2.35 1.64
CA TYR A 66 -4.25 0.97 1.31
C TYR A 66 -2.73 0.85 1.31
N SER A 67 -2.17 -0.04 2.13
CA SER A 67 -0.74 -0.26 2.27
C SER A 67 -0.34 -1.64 1.78
N PHE A 68 0.39 -1.69 0.66
CA PHE A 68 1.06 -2.88 0.16
C PHE A 68 2.50 -2.89 0.69
N VAL A 69 2.84 -3.84 1.55
CA VAL A 69 4.18 -3.99 2.12
C VAL A 69 4.86 -5.20 1.51
N ALA A 70 5.98 -4.99 0.80
CA ALA A 70 6.77 -6.09 0.26
C ALA A 70 7.18 -7.02 1.41
N ARG A 71 6.88 -8.32 1.28
CA ARG A 71 7.10 -9.29 2.38
C ARG A 71 8.58 -9.43 2.75
N SER A 72 9.48 -9.20 1.80
CA SER A 72 10.93 -9.15 2.04
C SER A 72 11.36 -7.97 2.90
N ARG A 73 10.53 -6.92 2.99
CA ARG A 73 10.83 -5.62 3.62
C ARG A 73 12.09 -4.92 3.08
N ALA A 74 12.65 -5.42 1.98
CA ALA A 74 13.89 -4.96 1.37
C ALA A 74 13.90 -5.33 -0.13
N ALA A 75 12.83 -4.96 -0.86
CA ALA A 75 12.80 -5.06 -2.32
C ALA A 75 13.68 -3.95 -2.92
N THR A 76 15.00 -4.16 -2.92
CA THR A 76 16.01 -3.20 -3.39
C THR A 76 16.04 -3.03 -4.91
N GLY A 77 15.40 -3.94 -5.65
CA GLY A 77 15.08 -3.81 -7.07
C GLY A 77 13.62 -4.13 -7.29
N PHE A 78 12.88 -3.18 -7.86
CA PHE A 78 11.48 -3.36 -8.24
C PHE A 78 11.27 -2.81 -9.65
N SER A 79 10.60 -3.60 -10.49
CA SER A 79 10.22 -3.22 -11.85
C SER A 79 8.86 -3.83 -12.13
N GLY A 80 7.94 -3.03 -12.67
CA GLY A 80 6.58 -3.46 -12.92
C GLY A 80 5.65 -2.29 -13.25
N ASP A 81 4.40 -2.60 -13.59
CA ASP A 81 3.38 -1.59 -13.82
C ASP A 81 2.70 -1.22 -12.50
N PHE A 82 2.78 0.06 -12.12
CA PHE A 82 2.15 0.56 -10.90
C PHE A 82 0.61 0.49 -10.98
N LEU A 83 0.04 0.54 -12.19
CA LEU A 83 -1.41 0.42 -12.39
C LEU A 83 -1.96 -0.92 -11.88
N ASP A 84 -1.14 -1.97 -11.81
CA ASP A 84 -1.58 -3.29 -11.36
C ASP A 84 -1.99 -3.31 -9.88
N PHE A 85 -1.45 -2.41 -9.05
CA PHE A 85 -1.93 -2.25 -7.67
C PHE A 85 -3.37 -1.72 -7.62
N TYR A 86 -3.70 -0.74 -8.47
CA TYR A 86 -5.06 -0.23 -8.56
C TYR A 86 -6.03 -1.24 -9.18
N LYS A 87 -5.62 -1.95 -10.23
CA LYS A 87 -6.43 -3.03 -10.81
C LYS A 87 -6.73 -4.10 -9.75
N TYR A 88 -5.75 -4.46 -8.92
CA TYR A 88 -5.96 -5.41 -7.83
C TYR A 88 -7.03 -4.92 -6.84
N LEU A 89 -6.95 -3.66 -6.39
CA LEU A 89 -7.94 -3.04 -5.49
C LEU A 89 -9.32 -2.88 -6.12
N GLN A 90 -9.41 -2.72 -7.44
CA GLN A 90 -10.70 -2.62 -8.13
C GLN A 90 -11.39 -3.98 -8.24
N GLN A 91 -10.61 -5.07 -8.34
CA GLN A 91 -11.12 -6.41 -8.56
C GLN A 91 -11.46 -7.17 -7.27
N ASN A 92 -10.93 -6.74 -6.11
CA ASN A 92 -11.04 -7.44 -4.82
C ASN A 92 -11.43 -6.48 -3.69
#